data_AF-A0AAW2C3D5-F1
#
_entry.id   AF-A0AAW2C3D5-F1
#
_cell.length_a   1.000
_cell.length_b   1.000
_cell.length_c   1.000
_cell.angle_alpha   90.00
_cell.angle_beta   90.00
_cell.angle_gamma   90.00
#
_symmetry.space_group_name_H-M   'P 1'
#
loop_
_entity.id
_entity.type
_entity.pdbx_description
1 polymer ?
#
loop_
_entity_poly.entity_id
_entity_poly.type
_entity_poly.pdbx_seq_one_letter_code
_entity_poly.pdbx_strand_id
1 'polypeptide(L)'
;MIGRVQKFCKLQLYNERQVPKGLESRNLACMYLILLFNLKVAALQGAVDDFVWACSGVYGPNIDSQRGALWEELTRMHSRWNTAWCVFGDFNIIRYLSGRLGCEAFSSAMFAFLDFIEANYLVDLRLEGASFTWFRDSRTDCMSRLDRTLASMDWIDHFGIVSQRVLPRVVSDHCPLLVVAGCVNKGRSAFKFENMWLKEEGFVERVWQWWNGYCFLGSSSFILARKLKALKDGLKKWNKEVFGDLAFRKKCLLYELLDLNAREDLLGLSQEDQTQCGQIRGKIALLASLEEISWRQKFRILFVKEGDNNTRFFHRVANSYRRTNHIRGIEVDGVLYEDEEEVRSKVVQFYQGLYKELDSWCPMDGLEFASIE
;
A
#
# COMPACT_ATOMS: atom_id res chain seq x y z
N MET A 1 14.12 -27.50 34.72
CA MET A 1 14.65 -26.31 34.00
C MET A 1 14.20 -26.40 32.54
N ILE A 2 13.00 -25.91 32.22
CA ILE A 2 12.55 -25.76 30.82
C ILE A 2 12.83 -24.29 30.49
N GLY A 3 13.94 -24.06 29.80
CA GLY A 3 14.47 -22.73 29.53
C GLY A 3 13.62 -21.98 28.49
N ARG A 4 13.13 -20.81 28.91
CA ARG A 4 12.77 -19.61 28.13
C ARG A 4 12.36 -19.85 26.67
N VAL A 5 11.04 -19.86 26.49
CA VAL A 5 10.27 -19.72 25.25
C VAL A 5 10.96 -18.79 24.24
N GLN A 6 11.25 -19.33 23.05
CA GLN A 6 11.75 -18.60 21.90
C GLN A 6 10.65 -17.67 21.36
N LYS A 7 10.86 -16.35 21.49
CA LYS A 7 10.02 -15.33 20.84
C LYS A 7 10.44 -15.20 19.38
N PHE A 8 9.50 -15.41 18.46
CA PHE A 8 9.76 -15.37 17.02
C PHE A 8 9.04 -14.19 16.39
N CYS A 9 9.80 -13.28 15.79
CA CYS A 9 9.26 -12.35 14.81
C CYS A 9 9.85 -12.73 13.44
N LYS A 10 8.98 -12.96 12.46
CA LYS A 10 9.37 -13.34 11.10
C LYS A 10 9.11 -12.15 10.19
N LEU A 11 10.15 -11.68 9.51
CA LEU A 11 10.02 -10.66 8.46
C LEU A 11 10.14 -11.35 7.10
N GLN A 12 9.09 -11.26 6.28
CA GLN A 12 9.08 -11.75 4.91
C GLN A 12 8.93 -10.58 3.93
N LEU A 13 9.95 -10.39 3.10
CA LEU A 13 9.95 -9.40 2.03
C LEU A 13 9.70 -10.11 0.69
N TYR A 14 8.77 -9.57 -0.10
CA TYR A 14 8.44 -10.10 -1.42
C TYR A 14 8.85 -9.09 -2.50
N ASN A 15 9.58 -9.55 -3.53
CA ASN A 15 9.91 -8.74 -4.70
C ASN A 15 9.72 -9.56 -5.98
N GLU A 16 8.63 -9.32 -6.72
CA GLU A 16 8.33 -10.01 -7.99
C GLU A 16 8.41 -9.10 -9.21
N ARG A 17 8.99 -7.89 -9.12
CA ARG A 17 8.94 -6.95 -10.26
C ARG A 17 9.68 -7.41 -11.52
N GLN A 18 10.49 -8.46 -11.51
CA GLN A 18 11.16 -8.99 -12.72
C GLN A 18 11.53 -10.49 -12.67
N VAL A 19 10.61 -11.40 -12.30
CA VAL A 19 10.85 -12.85 -12.53
C VAL A 19 10.21 -13.24 -13.87
N PRO A 20 10.98 -13.60 -14.90
CA PRO A 20 10.42 -14.19 -16.12
C PRO A 20 9.67 -15.47 -15.74
N LYS A 21 8.45 -15.64 -16.27
CA LYS A 21 7.65 -16.86 -16.07
C LYS A 21 8.49 -18.08 -16.45
N GLY A 22 8.91 -18.88 -15.46
CA GLY A 22 9.66 -20.11 -15.69
C GLY A 22 10.77 -20.44 -14.70
N LEU A 23 11.17 -19.53 -13.80
CA LEU A 23 12.03 -19.88 -12.67
C LEU A 23 11.22 -19.82 -11.37
N GLU A 24 11.29 -20.90 -10.59
CA GLU A 24 10.79 -20.97 -9.21
C GLU A 24 11.14 -19.69 -8.44
N SER A 25 10.18 -19.22 -7.66
CA SER A 25 10.20 -18.09 -6.72
C SER A 25 11.33 -18.19 -5.70
N ARG A 26 12.57 -17.99 -6.15
CA ARG A 26 13.77 -17.97 -5.31
C ARG A 26 14.28 -16.54 -5.17
N ASN A 27 13.58 -15.75 -4.36
CA ASN A 27 14.14 -14.59 -3.66
C ASN A 27 13.24 -14.24 -2.46
N LEU A 28 13.07 -15.22 -1.56
CA LEU A 28 12.55 -15.00 -0.21
C LEU A 28 13.71 -14.56 0.67
N ALA A 29 13.90 -13.25 0.87
CA ALA A 29 14.67 -12.79 2.02
C ALA A 29 13.81 -13.02 3.27
N CYS A 30 13.98 -14.19 3.89
CA CYS A 30 13.30 -14.56 5.11
C CYS A 30 14.26 -14.36 6.28
N MET A 31 14.12 -13.24 7.00
CA MET A 31 14.92 -13.01 8.20
C MET A 31 14.20 -13.58 9.41
N TYR A 32 14.86 -14.54 10.06
CA TYR A 32 14.49 -15.02 11.39
C TYR A 32 15.37 -14.30 12.41
N LEU A 33 14.81 -13.33 13.13
CA LEU A 33 15.50 -12.75 14.29
C LEU A 33 15.08 -13.50 15.55
N ILE A 34 15.97 -14.34 16.05
CA ILE A 34 15.89 -14.85 17.44
C ILE A 34 16.47 -13.76 18.35
N LEU A 35 15.64 -13.14 19.18
CA LEU A 35 16.07 -12.10 20.11
C LEU A 35 16.76 -12.74 21.34
N LEU A 36 18.09 -12.77 21.33
CA LEU A 36 18.92 -13.23 22.46
C LEU A 36 19.44 -12.07 23.34
N PHE A 37 19.24 -10.83 22.89
CA PHE A 37 19.64 -9.57 23.53
C PHE A 37 18.49 -8.55 23.45
N ASN A 38 18.50 -7.51 24.28
CA ASN A 38 17.45 -6.47 24.34
C ASN A 38 17.26 -5.71 23.02
N LEU A 39 18.32 -5.62 22.21
CA LEU A 39 18.29 -4.94 20.91
C LEU A 39 19.19 -5.67 19.92
N LYS A 40 18.67 -5.91 18.71
CA LYS A 40 19.43 -6.39 17.56
C LYS A 40 19.19 -5.48 16.37
N VAL A 41 20.23 -5.24 15.59
CA VAL A 41 20.16 -4.31 14.47
C VAL A 41 20.85 -4.91 13.26
N ALA A 42 20.24 -4.70 12.09
CA ALA A 42 20.87 -4.99 10.82
C ALA A 42 20.63 -3.84 9.84
N ALA A 43 21.65 -3.52 9.04
CA ALA A 43 21.49 -2.74 7.82
C ALA A 43 21.38 -3.71 6.64
N LEU A 44 20.46 -3.44 5.73
CA LEU A 44 20.09 -4.32 4.64
C LEU A 44 20.07 -3.51 3.34
N GLN A 45 20.55 -4.12 2.26
CA GLN A 45 20.51 -3.56 0.92
C GLN A 45 19.71 -4.50 0.02
N GLY A 46 18.74 -3.95 -0.68
CA GLY A 46 17.94 -4.69 -1.64
C GLY A 46 18.81 -5.19 -2.80
N ALA A 47 18.76 -6.49 -3.09
CA ALA A 47 19.57 -7.08 -4.16
C ALA A 47 19.12 -6.67 -5.59
N VAL A 48 17.97 -6.02 -5.73
CA VAL A 48 17.34 -5.71 -7.03
C VAL A 48 17.30 -4.21 -7.32
N ASP A 49 17.14 -3.39 -6.29
CA ASP A 49 16.95 -1.94 -6.40
C ASP A 49 17.97 -1.14 -5.57
N ASP A 50 18.95 -1.82 -4.99
CA ASP A 50 19.97 -1.26 -4.10
C ASP A 50 19.38 -0.42 -2.95
N PHE A 51 18.11 -0.66 -2.59
CA PHE A 51 17.47 0.10 -1.53
C PHE A 51 18.07 -0.26 -0.18
N VAL A 52 18.75 0.71 0.43
CA VAL A 52 19.36 0.56 1.75
C VAL A 52 18.36 0.97 2.83
N TRP A 53 18.18 0.10 3.81
CA TRP A 53 17.33 0.35 4.97
C TRP A 53 17.86 -0.41 6.20
N ALA A 54 17.43 0.01 7.39
CA ALA A 54 17.81 -0.62 8.64
C ALA A 54 16.61 -1.32 9.29
N CYS A 55 16.87 -2.40 10.00
CA CYS A 55 15.89 -3.06 10.84
C CYS A 55 16.40 -3.25 12.27
N SER A 56 15.50 -3.03 13.24
CA SER A 56 15.80 -3.22 14.66
C SER A 56 14.84 -4.21 15.29
N GLY A 57 15.36 -5.33 15.79
CA GLY A 57 14.64 -6.27 16.63
C GLY A 57 14.71 -5.84 18.09
N VAL A 58 13.56 -5.58 18.72
CA VAL A 58 13.47 -5.05 20.09
C VAL A 58 12.92 -6.11 21.05
N TYR A 59 13.57 -6.22 22.20
CA TYR A 59 13.05 -6.86 23.40
C TYR A 59 13.09 -5.84 24.53
N GLY A 60 11.97 -5.15 24.71
CA GLY A 60 11.80 -4.05 25.65
C GLY A 60 11.81 -4.50 27.10
N PRO A 61 12.31 -3.67 28.03
CA PRO A 61 12.36 -4.05 29.44
C PRO A 61 10.96 -4.10 30.06
N ASN A 62 10.77 -5.07 30.95
CA ASN A 62 9.55 -5.20 31.75
C ASN A 62 9.41 -4.09 32.81
N ILE A 63 10.54 -3.46 33.19
CA ILE A 63 10.60 -2.43 34.23
C ILE A 63 10.46 -1.05 33.56
N ASP A 64 9.45 -0.29 33.98
CA ASP A 64 9.10 1.02 33.40
C ASP A 64 10.28 2.01 33.42
N SER A 65 11.07 2.05 34.50
CA SER A 65 12.22 2.97 34.63
C SER A 65 13.33 2.74 33.60
N GLN A 66 13.41 1.54 33.03
CA GLN A 66 14.43 1.18 32.04
C GLN A 66 13.98 1.46 30.59
N ARG A 67 12.67 1.67 30.36
CA ARG A 67 12.15 1.91 28.99
C ARG A 67 12.64 3.22 28.40
N GLY A 68 12.80 4.27 29.22
CA GLY A 68 13.28 5.57 28.76
C GLY A 68 14.65 5.48 28.07
N ALA A 69 15.59 4.76 28.69
CA ALA A 69 16.92 4.54 28.11
C ALA A 69 16.87 3.82 26.75
N LEU A 70 15.97 2.84 26.59
CA LEU A 70 15.75 2.16 25.32
C LEU A 70 15.22 3.10 24.24
N TRP A 71 14.26 3.99 24.57
CA TRP A 71 13.72 4.96 23.62
C TRP A 71 14.78 5.97 23.16
N GLU A 72 15.61 6.44 24.08
CA GLU A 72 16.75 7.32 23.74
C GLU A 72 17.76 6.61 22.83
N GLU A 73 18.12 5.37 23.14
CA GLU A 73 19.05 4.58 22.33
C GLU A 73 18.53 4.37 20.92
N LEU A 74 17.27 3.92 20.79
CA LEU A 74 16.61 3.72 19.49
C LEU A 74 16.53 5.02 18.68
N THR A 75 16.21 6.14 19.32
CA THR A 75 16.16 7.46 18.67
C THR A 75 17.55 7.88 18.16
N ARG A 76 18.59 7.74 18.99
CA ARG A 76 19.99 8.06 18.61
C ARG A 76 20.44 7.21 17.41
N MET A 77 20.08 5.92 17.39
CA MET A 77 20.39 5.03 16.28
C MET A 77 19.69 5.46 14.99
N HIS A 78 18.39 5.77 15.07
CA HIS A 78 17.63 6.23 13.92
C HIS A 78 18.20 7.52 13.33
N SER A 79 18.50 8.52 14.17
CA SER A 79 19.12 9.77 13.74
C SER A 79 20.50 9.57 13.12
N ARG A 80 21.28 8.61 13.63
CA ARG A 80 22.63 8.33 13.12
C ARG A 80 22.64 7.66 11.75
N TRP A 81 21.72 6.73 11.48
CA TRP A 81 21.70 6.05 10.18
C TRP A 81 21.05 6.88 9.08
N ASN A 82 20.10 7.74 9.43
CA ASN A 82 19.37 8.58 8.48
C ASN A 82 18.87 7.79 7.25
N THR A 83 18.33 6.59 7.50
CA THR A 83 17.87 5.65 6.49
C THR A 83 16.45 5.18 6.79
N ALA A 84 15.79 4.57 5.81
CA ALA A 84 14.50 3.93 5.99
C ALA A 84 14.59 2.86 7.10
N TRP A 85 13.62 2.81 8.00
CA TRP A 85 13.78 2.07 9.24
C TRP A 85 12.52 1.26 9.59
N CYS A 86 12.71 0.01 9.99
CA CYS A 86 11.66 -0.86 10.49
C CYS A 86 12.07 -1.47 11.84
N VAL A 87 11.32 -1.16 12.89
CA VAL A 87 11.52 -1.67 14.25
C VAL A 87 10.43 -2.68 14.56
N PHE A 88 10.79 -3.85 15.05
CA PHE A 88 9.82 -4.88 15.38
C PHE A 88 10.21 -5.68 16.61
N GLY A 89 9.22 -6.25 17.29
CA GLY A 89 9.43 -7.14 18.42
C GLY A 89 8.53 -6.80 19.59
N ASP A 90 8.95 -7.24 20.76
CA ASP A 90 8.23 -7.09 22.02
C ASP A 90 8.66 -5.79 22.69
N PHE A 91 7.75 -4.81 22.77
CA PHE A 91 8.04 -3.52 23.41
C PHE A 91 7.70 -3.53 24.91
N ASN A 92 7.05 -4.59 25.40
CA ASN A 92 6.51 -4.69 26.77
C ASN A 92 5.66 -3.49 27.22
N ILE A 93 5.01 -2.79 26.28
CA ILE A 93 4.12 -1.66 26.55
C ILE A 93 2.93 -1.65 25.57
N ILE A 94 1.76 -1.26 26.06
CA ILE A 94 0.57 -1.06 25.24
C ILE A 94 0.52 0.39 24.75
N ARG A 95 0.02 0.62 23.53
CA ARG A 95 -0.14 1.98 22.98
C ARG A 95 -1.52 2.59 23.28
N TYR A 96 -2.56 1.77 23.21
CA TYR A 96 -3.95 2.17 23.38
C TYR A 96 -4.57 1.34 24.50
N LEU A 97 -5.64 1.85 25.13
CA LEU A 97 -6.41 1.11 26.14
C LEU A 97 -6.93 -0.22 25.59
N SER A 98 -7.41 -0.22 24.34
CA SER A 98 -7.83 -1.44 23.63
C SER A 98 -6.71 -2.47 23.43
N GLY A 99 -5.46 -2.07 23.65
CA GLY A 99 -4.29 -2.94 23.61
C GLY A 99 -4.18 -3.86 24.83
N ARG A 100 -5.02 -3.73 25.86
CA ARG A 100 -5.06 -4.66 27.00
C ARG A 100 -6.50 -4.89 27.44
N LEU A 101 -6.85 -6.16 27.66
CA LEU A 101 -8.16 -6.51 28.19
C LEU A 101 -8.34 -5.90 29.60
N GLY A 102 -9.43 -5.14 29.79
CA GLY A 102 -9.75 -4.50 31.07
C GLY A 102 -8.92 -3.25 31.42
N CYS A 103 -8.22 -2.64 30.45
CA CYS A 103 -7.47 -1.41 30.69
C CYS A 103 -8.35 -0.17 30.51
N GLU A 104 -8.49 0.62 31.57
CA GLU A 104 -9.40 1.78 31.62
C GLU A 104 -8.67 3.14 31.66
N ALA A 105 -7.37 3.15 31.96
CA ALA A 105 -6.60 4.38 32.14
C ALA A 105 -5.25 4.35 31.43
N PHE A 106 -4.85 5.52 30.90
CA PHE A 106 -3.53 5.73 30.31
C PHE A 106 -2.46 5.85 31.41
N SER A 107 -1.27 5.33 31.16
CA SER A 107 -0.11 5.49 32.05
C SER A 107 0.93 6.42 31.44
N SER A 108 1.81 7.00 32.26
CA SER A 108 2.95 7.80 31.81
C SER A 108 3.86 7.04 30.84
N ALA A 109 4.04 5.73 31.06
CA ALA A 109 4.81 4.88 30.16
C ALA A 109 4.19 4.75 28.75
N MET A 110 2.85 4.81 28.65
CA MET A 110 2.16 4.82 27.34
C MET A 110 2.39 6.14 26.60
N PHE A 111 2.36 7.27 27.32
CA PHE A 111 2.66 8.57 26.74
C PHE A 111 4.11 8.65 26.27
N ALA A 112 5.07 8.23 27.09
CA ALA A 112 6.47 8.18 26.69
C ALA A 112 6.72 7.30 25.45
N PHE A 113 5.96 6.20 25.30
CA PHE A 113 6.03 5.37 24.10
C PHE A 113 5.41 6.06 22.88
N LEU A 114 4.32 6.81 23.06
CA LEU A 114 3.73 7.62 22.00
C LEU A 114 4.68 8.74 21.56
N ASP A 115 5.29 9.45 22.50
CA ASP A 115 6.28 10.51 22.24
C ASP A 115 7.46 9.96 21.44
N PHE A 116 7.95 8.76 21.78
CA PHE A 116 8.99 8.07 21.02
C PHE A 116 8.57 7.80 19.56
N ILE A 117 7.34 7.30 19.36
CA ILE A 117 6.79 7.03 18.02
C ILE A 117 6.69 8.32 17.21
N GLU A 118 6.16 9.38 17.81
CA GLU A 118 5.94 10.67 17.16
C GLU A 118 7.23 11.40 16.84
N ALA A 119 8.18 11.45 17.79
CA ALA A 119 9.49 12.09 17.61
C ALA A 119 10.32 11.45 16.48
N ASN A 120 10.11 10.14 16.22
CA ASN A 120 10.79 9.41 15.16
C ASN A 120 9.92 9.24 13.89
N TYR A 121 8.76 9.90 13.81
CA TYR A 121 7.83 9.82 12.68
C TYR A 121 7.48 8.37 12.25
N LEU A 122 7.31 7.49 13.24
CA LEU A 122 7.05 6.08 13.02
C LEU A 122 5.55 5.80 12.88
N VAL A 123 5.23 4.82 12.05
CA VAL A 123 3.88 4.31 11.87
C VAL A 123 3.79 2.91 12.47
N ASP A 124 2.89 2.74 13.45
CA ASP A 124 2.52 1.43 13.99
C ASP A 124 1.65 0.69 12.97
N LEU A 125 2.17 -0.42 12.44
CA LEU A 125 1.46 -1.20 11.45
C LEU A 125 0.19 -1.83 12.06
N ARG A 126 -0.87 -1.88 11.25
CA ARG A 126 -2.13 -2.51 11.66
C ARG A 126 -1.89 -4.00 11.87
N LEU A 127 -2.39 -4.52 12.99
CA LEU A 127 -2.36 -5.95 13.30
C LEU A 127 -3.58 -6.64 12.69
N GLU A 128 -3.32 -7.65 11.86
CA GLU A 128 -4.31 -8.52 11.23
C GLU A 128 -4.40 -9.87 11.96
N GLY A 129 -5.59 -10.47 11.95
CA GLY A 129 -5.85 -11.81 12.49
C GLY A 129 -6.22 -11.87 13.98
N ALA A 130 -5.68 -10.98 14.82
CA ALA A 130 -6.07 -10.90 16.24
C ALA A 130 -5.83 -9.51 16.84
N SER A 131 -6.47 -9.22 17.98
CA SER A 131 -6.32 -7.96 18.71
C SER A 131 -5.12 -7.93 19.68
N PHE A 132 -4.67 -9.10 20.12
CA PHE A 132 -3.64 -9.27 21.16
C PHE A 132 -2.50 -10.16 20.66
N THR A 133 -1.31 -9.95 21.23
CA THR A 133 -0.09 -10.70 20.87
C THR A 133 0.50 -11.45 22.04
N TRP A 134 0.09 -11.14 23.27
CA TRP A 134 0.53 -11.78 24.49
C TRP A 134 -0.68 -12.20 25.34
N PHE A 135 -0.54 -13.35 26.00
CA PHE A 135 -1.58 -13.94 26.82
C PHE A 135 -0.97 -14.61 28.04
N ARG A 136 -1.58 -14.43 29.21
CA ARG A 136 -1.16 -15.15 30.41
C ARG A 136 -1.56 -16.63 30.30
N ASP A 137 -0.64 -17.54 30.53
CA ASP A 137 -0.93 -18.98 30.56
C ASP A 137 -2.06 -19.29 31.55
N SER A 138 -3.01 -20.13 31.12
CA SER A 138 -4.13 -20.71 31.89
C SER A 138 -5.33 -19.83 32.28
N ARG A 139 -5.38 -18.53 31.96
CA ARG A 139 -6.58 -17.68 32.15
C ARG A 139 -6.81 -16.71 31.00
N THR A 140 -8.05 -16.63 30.51
CA THR A 140 -8.49 -15.70 29.44
C THR A 140 -8.49 -14.23 29.85
N ASP A 141 -8.23 -13.92 31.12
CA ASP A 141 -8.56 -12.62 31.70
C ASP A 141 -7.44 -11.58 31.55
N CYS A 142 -6.29 -11.97 30.97
CA CYS A 142 -5.13 -11.11 30.82
C CYS A 142 -4.51 -11.27 29.44
N MET A 143 -4.93 -10.40 28.51
CA MET A 143 -4.42 -10.34 27.14
C MET A 143 -3.87 -8.95 26.86
N SER A 144 -2.77 -8.86 26.12
CA SER A 144 -2.18 -7.57 25.75
C SER A 144 -1.52 -7.60 24.36
N ARG A 145 -1.51 -6.46 23.67
CA ARG A 145 -0.73 -6.23 22.44
C ARG A 145 0.58 -5.54 22.81
N LEU A 146 1.60 -6.37 23.06
CA LEU A 146 2.95 -5.95 23.44
C LEU A 146 3.91 -5.98 22.24
N ASP A 147 3.65 -6.85 21.28
CA ASP A 147 4.46 -7.04 20.09
C ASP A 147 3.96 -6.15 18.95
N ARG A 148 4.87 -5.40 18.32
CA ARG A 148 4.54 -4.42 17.27
C ARG A 148 5.60 -4.37 16.19
N THR A 149 5.21 -3.82 15.04
CA THR A 149 6.10 -3.37 13.99
C THR A 149 5.84 -1.89 13.75
N LEU A 150 6.87 -1.09 13.99
CA LEU A 150 6.89 0.35 13.74
C LEU A 150 7.78 0.59 12.53
N ALA A 151 7.30 1.31 11.53
CA ALA A 151 8.07 1.60 10.33
C ALA A 151 8.10 3.09 10.01
N SER A 152 9.24 3.57 9.54
CA SER A 152 9.35 4.94 9.03
C SER A 152 8.57 5.06 7.72
N MET A 153 8.11 6.28 7.45
CA MET A 153 7.26 6.49 6.26
C MET A 153 7.99 6.17 4.96
N ASP A 154 9.30 6.38 4.93
CA ASP A 154 10.15 6.16 3.76
C ASP A 154 10.31 4.67 3.46
N TRP A 155 10.33 3.84 4.52
CA TRP A 155 10.27 2.38 4.39
C TRP A 155 8.93 1.92 3.82
N ILE A 156 7.83 2.47 4.36
CA ILE A 156 6.46 2.15 3.91
C ILE A 156 6.23 2.59 2.45
N ASP A 157 6.69 3.79 2.09
CA ASP A 157 6.51 4.35 0.75
C ASP A 157 7.27 3.51 -0.30
N HIS A 158 8.42 2.96 0.06
CA HIS A 158 9.21 2.08 -0.80
C HIS A 158 8.51 0.73 -1.06
N PHE A 159 8.13 -0.01 -0.02
CA PHE A 159 7.51 -1.34 -0.17
C PHE A 159 6.02 -1.29 -0.55
N GLY A 160 5.34 -0.15 -0.32
CA GLY A 160 3.96 0.10 -0.71
C GLY A 160 2.93 -0.59 0.18
N ILE A 161 2.53 -1.81 -0.20
CA ILE A 161 1.60 -2.62 0.62
C ILE A 161 2.43 -3.30 1.71
N VAL A 162 2.11 -2.97 2.95
CA VAL A 162 2.74 -3.51 4.15
C VAL A 162 1.65 -3.95 5.11
N SER A 163 1.78 -5.14 5.68
CA SER A 163 0.84 -5.69 6.66
C SER A 163 1.59 -6.43 7.76
N GLN A 164 1.04 -6.41 8.98
CA GLN A 164 1.50 -7.20 10.10
C GLN A 164 0.38 -8.17 10.48
N ARG A 165 0.66 -9.47 10.54
CA ARG A 165 -0.29 -10.50 10.99
C ARG A 165 0.22 -11.29 12.17
N VAL A 166 -0.73 -11.76 12.98
CA VAL A 166 -0.46 -12.73 14.05
C VAL A 166 -0.38 -14.13 13.47
N LEU A 167 0.61 -14.91 13.89
CA LEU A 167 0.70 -16.34 13.61
C LEU A 167 0.22 -17.16 14.82
N PRO A 168 -0.24 -18.42 14.60
CA PRO A 168 -0.68 -19.28 15.69
C PRO A 168 0.37 -19.44 16.80
N ARG A 169 -0.12 -19.34 18.03
CA ARG A 169 0.65 -19.52 19.25
C ARG A 169 0.76 -21.01 19.58
N VAL A 170 1.91 -21.63 19.29
CA VAL A 170 2.12 -23.08 19.48
C VAL A 170 2.78 -23.42 20.82
N VAL A 171 3.83 -22.70 21.21
CA VAL A 171 4.70 -23.04 22.36
C VAL A 171 5.05 -21.86 23.27
N SER A 172 4.44 -20.71 23.04
CA SER A 172 4.81 -19.42 23.64
C SER A 172 3.59 -18.75 24.25
N ASP A 173 3.75 -17.88 25.24
CA ASP A 173 2.72 -16.97 25.72
C ASP A 173 2.52 -15.77 24.77
N HIS A 174 3.50 -15.52 23.90
CA HIS A 174 3.42 -14.61 22.76
C HIS A 174 3.03 -15.31 21.45
N CYS A 175 2.22 -14.64 20.65
CA CYS A 175 1.97 -14.99 19.27
C CYS A 175 3.08 -14.40 18.36
N PRO A 176 3.71 -15.21 17.50
CA PRO A 176 4.67 -14.71 16.54
C PRO A 176 4.03 -13.68 15.59
N LEU A 177 4.78 -12.66 15.21
CA LEU A 177 4.36 -11.69 14.20
C LEU A 177 4.99 -12.02 12.86
N LEU A 178 4.18 -11.95 11.79
CA LEU A 178 4.65 -11.92 10.42
C LEU A 178 4.42 -10.55 9.83
N VAL A 179 5.51 -9.92 9.39
CA VAL A 179 5.45 -8.69 8.59
C VAL A 179 5.63 -9.07 7.13
N VAL A 180 4.67 -8.65 6.30
CA VAL A 180 4.69 -8.83 4.85
C VAL A 180 4.81 -7.46 4.21
N ALA A 181 5.85 -7.27 3.41
CA ALA A 181 6.10 -6.03 2.68
C ALA A 181 6.40 -6.33 1.21
N GLY A 182 5.77 -5.57 0.32
CA GLY A 182 5.97 -5.70 -1.13
C GLY A 182 4.66 -5.64 -1.91
N CYS A 183 4.78 -5.48 -3.22
CA CYS A 183 3.63 -5.55 -4.12
C CYS A 183 3.18 -7.01 -4.27
N VAL A 184 2.08 -7.37 -3.60
CA VAL A 184 1.28 -8.54 -4.01
C VAL A 184 0.85 -8.34 -5.47
N ASN A 185 0.92 -9.40 -6.27
CA ASN A 185 0.60 -9.37 -7.69
C ASN A 185 -0.66 -8.57 -7.96
N LYS A 186 -0.52 -7.52 -8.77
CA LYS A 186 -1.68 -6.80 -9.26
C LYS A 186 -2.24 -7.64 -10.39
N GLY A 187 -3.34 -8.33 -10.13
CA GLY A 187 -4.29 -8.66 -11.19
C GLY A 187 -4.60 -7.42 -12.06
N ARG A 188 -5.21 -7.62 -13.23
CA ARG A 188 -5.54 -6.52 -14.16
C ARG A 188 -6.28 -5.41 -13.43
N SER A 189 -5.66 -4.23 -13.30
CA SER A 189 -6.28 -3.05 -12.68
C SER A 189 -7.61 -2.75 -13.37
N ALA A 190 -8.66 -2.55 -12.56
CA ALA A 190 -9.95 -2.13 -13.07
C ALA A 190 -9.80 -0.80 -13.83
N PHE A 191 -10.49 -0.69 -14.96
CA PHE A 191 -10.52 0.57 -15.70
C PHE A 191 -11.21 1.63 -14.84
N LYS A 192 -10.56 2.77 -14.69
CA LYS A 192 -11.12 3.96 -14.06
C LYS A 192 -10.97 5.10 -15.04
N PHE A 193 -12.03 5.90 -15.18
CA PHE A 193 -11.96 7.13 -15.95
C PHE A 193 -11.03 8.11 -15.22
N GLU A 194 -10.09 8.77 -15.89
CA GLU A 194 -9.23 9.78 -15.27
C GLU A 194 -9.71 11.20 -15.62
N ASN A 195 -9.94 12.03 -14.60
CA ASN A 195 -10.46 13.40 -14.77
C ASN A 195 -9.47 14.29 -15.54
N MET A 196 -8.18 13.98 -15.52
CA MET A 196 -7.17 14.70 -16.28
C MET A 196 -7.43 14.63 -17.79
N TRP A 197 -8.12 13.60 -18.29
CA TRP A 197 -8.48 13.47 -19.70
C TRP A 197 -9.37 14.60 -20.19
N LEU A 198 -10.19 15.17 -19.30
CA LEU A 198 -11.06 16.32 -19.62
C LEU A 198 -10.28 17.63 -19.83
N LYS A 199 -8.99 17.66 -19.48
CA LYS A 199 -8.12 18.82 -19.69
C LYS A 199 -7.44 18.81 -21.05
N GLU A 200 -7.46 17.68 -21.77
CA GLU A 200 -6.91 17.60 -23.11
C GLU A 200 -7.88 18.23 -24.12
N GLU A 201 -7.36 19.10 -24.97
CA GLU A 201 -8.14 19.73 -26.03
C GLU A 201 -8.66 18.67 -27.02
N GLY A 202 -9.95 18.77 -27.39
CA GLY A 202 -10.58 17.83 -28.32
C GLY A 202 -10.96 16.48 -27.74
N PHE A 203 -10.88 16.29 -26.41
CA PHE A 203 -11.23 15.01 -25.78
C PHE A 203 -12.70 14.62 -26.01
N VAL A 204 -13.64 15.56 -25.85
CA VAL A 204 -15.08 15.29 -25.94
C VAL A 204 -15.46 14.92 -27.37
N GLU A 205 -14.93 15.65 -28.35
CA GLU A 205 -15.12 15.42 -29.78
C GLU A 205 -14.61 14.03 -30.18
N ARG A 206 -13.43 13.64 -29.67
CA ARG A 206 -12.85 12.32 -29.91
C ARG A 206 -13.72 11.19 -29.34
N VAL A 207 -14.22 11.35 -28.11
CA VAL A 207 -15.13 10.38 -27.49
C VAL A 207 -16.43 10.28 -28.29
N TRP A 208 -16.97 11.40 -28.75
CA TRP A 208 -18.17 11.45 -29.58
C TRP A 208 -17.97 10.70 -30.91
N GLN A 209 -16.84 10.91 -31.59
CA GLN A 209 -16.50 10.20 -32.81
C GLN A 209 -16.42 8.69 -32.60
N TRP A 210 -15.75 8.24 -31.54
CA TRP A 210 -15.67 6.82 -31.20
C TRP A 210 -17.05 6.23 -30.90
N TRP A 211 -17.86 6.93 -30.10
CA TRP A 211 -19.19 6.48 -29.72
C TRP A 211 -20.12 6.23 -30.90
N ASN A 212 -20.05 7.12 -31.90
CA ASN A 212 -20.84 7.04 -33.12
C ASN A 212 -20.26 6.04 -34.13
N GLY A 213 -18.95 5.79 -34.10
CA GLY A 213 -18.31 4.76 -34.93
C GLY A 213 -18.60 3.32 -34.50
N TYR A 214 -19.18 3.11 -33.32
CA TYR A 214 -19.52 1.77 -32.83
C TYR A 214 -20.94 1.35 -33.24
N CYS A 215 -21.04 0.28 -34.02
CA CYS A 215 -22.30 -0.38 -34.37
C CYS A 215 -22.32 -1.81 -33.83
N PHE A 216 -23.36 -2.15 -33.05
CA PHE A 216 -23.58 -3.48 -32.49
C PHE A 216 -25.05 -3.86 -32.66
N LEU A 217 -25.32 -5.16 -32.87
CA LEU A 217 -26.67 -5.73 -32.96
C LEU A 217 -27.03 -6.43 -31.65
N GLY A 218 -28.30 -6.36 -31.23
CA GLY A 218 -28.80 -7.02 -30.02
C GLY A 218 -29.81 -6.15 -29.28
N SER A 219 -30.15 -6.52 -28.04
CA SER A 219 -30.99 -5.71 -27.16
C SER A 219 -30.33 -4.37 -26.84
N SER A 220 -31.12 -3.35 -26.51
CA SER A 220 -30.61 -2.01 -26.15
C SER A 220 -29.58 -2.05 -25.01
N SER A 221 -29.80 -2.93 -24.01
CA SER A 221 -28.86 -3.15 -22.90
C SER A 221 -27.55 -3.77 -23.37
N PHE A 222 -27.61 -4.75 -24.28
CA PHE A 222 -26.44 -5.38 -24.88
C PHE A 222 -25.63 -4.38 -25.72
N ILE A 223 -26.30 -3.57 -26.55
CA ILE A 223 -25.67 -2.54 -27.38
C ILE A 223 -24.94 -1.53 -26.50
N LEU A 224 -25.58 -1.04 -25.43
CA LEU A 224 -24.96 -0.11 -24.49
C LEU A 224 -23.71 -0.71 -23.83
N ALA A 225 -23.80 -1.94 -23.31
CA ALA A 225 -22.68 -2.62 -22.68
C ALA A 225 -21.51 -2.81 -23.66
N ARG A 226 -21.80 -3.16 -24.92
CA ARG A 226 -20.81 -3.32 -25.99
C ARG A 226 -20.15 -2.00 -26.37
N LYS A 227 -20.91 -0.90 -26.48
CA LYS A 227 -20.37 0.44 -26.73
C LYS A 227 -19.46 0.91 -25.60
N LEU A 228 -19.88 0.75 -24.34
CA LEU A 228 -19.04 1.09 -23.19
C LEU A 228 -17.75 0.26 -23.13
N LYS A 229 -17.81 -1.03 -23.49
CA LYS A 229 -16.62 -1.90 -23.57
C LYS A 229 -15.66 -1.41 -24.66
N ALA A 230 -16.15 -1.10 -25.85
CA ALA A 230 -15.34 -0.59 -26.95
C ALA A 230 -14.72 0.77 -26.61
N LEU A 231 -15.50 1.68 -26.02
CA LEU A 231 -15.04 2.99 -25.57
C LEU A 231 -13.93 2.87 -24.52
N LYS A 232 -14.08 1.97 -23.55
CA LYS A 232 -13.06 1.67 -22.55
C LYS A 232 -11.73 1.25 -23.19
N ASP A 233 -11.76 0.39 -24.21
CA ASP A 233 -10.54 -0.06 -24.88
C ASP A 233 -9.89 1.06 -25.71
N GLY A 234 -10.71 1.90 -26.37
CA GLY A 234 -10.24 3.12 -27.05
C GLY A 234 -9.56 4.11 -26.11
N LEU A 235 -10.20 4.40 -24.97
CA LEU A 235 -9.66 5.27 -23.92
C LEU A 235 -8.35 4.74 -23.33
N LYS A 236 -8.23 3.43 -23.12
CA LYS A 236 -6.98 2.81 -22.63
C LYS A 236 -5.83 2.98 -23.61
N LYS A 237 -6.08 2.74 -24.90
CA LYS A 237 -5.06 2.88 -25.94
C LYS A 237 -4.61 4.34 -26.04
N TRP A 238 -5.57 5.26 -26.13
CA TRP A 238 -5.31 6.69 -26.20
C TRP A 238 -4.59 7.23 -24.96
N ASN A 239 -4.96 6.79 -23.76
CA ASN A 239 -4.27 7.20 -22.53
C ASN A 239 -2.78 6.82 -22.55
N LYS A 240 -2.45 5.64 -23.09
CA LYS A 240 -1.06 5.19 -23.22
C LYS A 240 -0.29 6.01 -24.28
N GLU A 241 -0.95 6.38 -25.37
CA GLU A 241 -0.33 7.12 -26.49
C GLU A 241 -0.13 8.61 -26.16
N VAL A 242 -1.12 9.26 -25.55
CA VAL A 242 -1.11 10.72 -25.31
C VAL A 242 -0.50 11.09 -23.97
N PHE A 243 -0.87 10.41 -22.88
CA PHE A 243 -0.36 10.72 -21.55
C PHE A 243 0.85 9.85 -21.20
N GLY A 244 0.72 8.53 -21.39
CA GLY A 244 1.76 7.56 -21.04
C GLY A 244 2.04 7.54 -19.53
N ASP A 245 3.30 7.37 -19.16
CA ASP A 245 3.75 7.56 -17.78
C ASP A 245 4.13 9.04 -17.57
N LEU A 246 3.23 9.78 -16.92
CA LEU A 246 3.41 11.21 -16.62
C LEU A 246 4.67 11.47 -15.78
N ALA A 247 4.94 10.60 -14.80
CA ALA A 247 6.08 10.75 -13.91
C ALA A 247 7.39 10.54 -14.66
N PHE A 248 7.44 9.54 -15.55
CA PHE A 248 8.58 9.30 -16.42
C PHE A 248 8.84 10.47 -17.38
N ARG A 249 7.80 11.00 -18.05
CA ARG A 249 7.94 12.16 -18.95
C ARG A 249 8.39 13.41 -18.23
N LYS A 250 7.83 13.69 -17.04
CA LYS A 250 8.24 14.80 -16.19
C LYS A 250 9.72 14.67 -15.79
N LYS A 251 10.16 13.45 -15.42
CA LYS A 251 11.56 13.17 -15.11
C LYS A 251 12.49 13.40 -16.30
N CYS A 252 12.09 12.98 -17.51
CA CYS A 252 12.86 13.23 -18.73
C CYS A 252 13.02 14.73 -19.01
N LEU A 253 11.93 15.49 -18.91
CA LEU A 253 11.97 16.96 -19.10
C LEU A 253 12.82 17.67 -18.04
N LEU A 254 12.82 17.17 -16.80
CA LEU A 254 13.70 17.69 -15.74
C LEU A 254 15.19 17.44 -16.05
N TYR A 255 15.54 16.29 -16.62
CA TYR A 255 16.91 16.03 -17.08
C TYR A 255 17.29 16.91 -18.28
N GLU A 256 16.38 17.11 -19.23
CA GLU A 256 16.61 18.01 -20.37
C GLU A 256 16.83 19.45 -19.91
N LEU A 257 16.04 19.91 -18.93
CA LEU A 257 16.23 21.22 -18.31
C LEU A 257 17.57 21.32 -17.57
N LEU A 258 17.98 20.25 -16.87
CA LEU A 258 19.26 20.20 -16.16
C LEU A 258 20.44 20.29 -17.13
N ASP A 259 20.36 19.59 -18.28
CA ASP A 259 21.39 19.63 -19.32
C ASP A 259 21.49 21.01 -19.98
N LEU A 260 20.35 21.67 -20.23
CA LEU A 260 20.32 23.04 -20.73
C LEU A 260 20.91 24.04 -19.73
N ASN A 261 20.59 23.92 -18.45
CA ASN A 261 21.18 24.77 -17.40
C ASN A 261 22.71 24.54 -17.28
N ALA A 262 23.18 23.30 -17.42
CA ALA A 262 24.61 23.01 -17.40
C ALA A 262 25.36 23.59 -18.61
N ARG A 263 24.70 23.67 -19.78
CA ARG A 263 25.22 24.36 -20.97
C ARG A 263 25.24 25.88 -20.79
N GLU A 264 24.22 26.43 -20.14
CA GLU A 264 24.14 27.85 -19.77
C GLU A 264 25.33 28.26 -18.88
N ASP A 265 25.67 27.47 -17.86
CA ASP A 265 26.81 27.72 -16.96
C ASP A 265 28.17 27.78 -17.68
N LEU A 266 28.29 27.16 -18.86
CA LEU A 266 29.55 27.04 -19.62
C LEU A 266 29.70 28.07 -20.75
N LEU A 267 28.62 28.46 -21.42
CA LEU A 267 28.67 29.21 -22.69
C LEU A 267 27.82 30.50 -22.70
N GLY A 268 26.98 30.72 -21.69
CA GLY A 268 25.96 31.78 -21.72
C GLY A 268 24.78 31.44 -22.64
N LEU A 269 23.62 32.05 -22.40
CA LEU A 269 22.38 31.73 -23.11
C LEU A 269 22.33 32.30 -24.53
N SER A 270 22.06 31.45 -25.53
CA SER A 270 21.47 31.92 -26.78
C SER A 270 19.99 32.27 -26.57
N GLN A 271 19.43 33.13 -27.43
CA GLN A 271 18.00 33.47 -27.36
C GLN A 271 17.11 32.24 -27.64
N GLU A 272 17.62 31.27 -28.40
CA GLU A 272 16.95 30.02 -28.72
C GLU A 272 16.87 29.09 -27.50
N ASP A 273 17.96 28.96 -26.73
CA ASP A 273 18.00 28.19 -25.49
C ASP A 273 17.04 28.76 -24.43
N GLN A 274 16.92 30.08 -24.33
CA GLN A 274 15.95 30.72 -23.43
C GLN A 274 14.51 30.34 -23.77
N THR A 275 14.17 30.32 -25.07
CA THR A 275 12.83 29.92 -25.51
C THR A 275 12.56 28.44 -25.24
N GLN A 276 13.57 27.57 -25.46
CA GLN A 276 13.44 26.14 -25.18
C GLN A 276 13.27 25.87 -23.68
N CYS A 277 14.04 26.55 -22.82
CA CYS A 277 13.89 26.48 -21.37
C CYS A 277 12.48 26.91 -20.92
N GLY A 278 11.94 28.00 -21.48
CA GLY A 278 10.57 28.44 -21.23
C GLY A 278 9.53 27.38 -21.60
N GLN A 279 9.68 26.76 -22.76
CA GLN A 279 8.78 25.69 -23.24
C GLN A 279 8.85 24.44 -22.34
N ILE A 280 10.05 24.00 -21.96
CA ILE A 280 10.23 22.83 -21.08
C ILE A 280 9.63 23.09 -19.70
N ARG A 281 9.86 24.27 -19.11
CA ARG A 281 9.24 24.66 -17.84
C ARG A 281 7.71 24.67 -17.92
N GLY A 282 7.16 25.19 -19.02
CA GLY A 282 5.71 25.13 -19.28
C GLY A 282 5.17 23.71 -19.37
N LYS A 283 5.86 22.81 -20.07
CA LYS A 283 5.49 21.37 -20.15
C LYS A 283 5.56 20.68 -18.80
N ILE A 284 6.59 20.96 -17.99
CA ILE A 284 6.71 20.42 -16.63
C ILE A 284 5.55 20.88 -15.74
N ALA A 285 5.19 22.17 -15.81
CA ALA A 285 4.07 22.72 -15.07
C ALA A 285 2.73 22.07 -15.47
N LEU A 286 2.51 21.88 -16.77
CA LEU A 286 1.33 21.18 -17.28
C LEU A 286 1.25 19.73 -16.78
N LEU A 287 2.35 18.97 -16.89
CA LEU A 287 2.40 17.59 -16.40
C LEU A 287 2.15 17.51 -14.89
N ALA A 288 2.72 18.44 -14.11
CA ALA A 288 2.47 18.51 -12.67
C ALA A 288 0.99 18.76 -12.34
N SER A 289 0.31 19.63 -13.10
CA SER A 289 -1.13 19.88 -12.94
C SER A 289 -1.99 18.64 -13.28
N LEU A 290 -1.64 17.91 -14.35
CA LEU A 290 -2.34 16.67 -14.73
C LEU A 290 -2.14 15.56 -13.69
N GLU A 291 -0.91 15.40 -13.18
CA GLU A 291 -0.60 14.49 -12.08
C GLU A 291 -1.45 14.83 -10.85
N GLU A 292 -1.53 16.11 -10.50
CA GLU A 292 -2.32 16.58 -9.37
C GLU A 292 -3.81 16.22 -9.53
N ILE A 293 -4.40 16.43 -10.71
CA ILE A 293 -5.81 16.06 -10.97
C ILE A 293 -6.03 14.54 -10.83
N SER A 294 -5.14 13.73 -11.41
CA SER A 294 -5.20 12.26 -11.31
C SER A 294 -5.12 11.82 -9.85
N TRP A 295 -4.25 12.47 -9.07
CA TRP A 295 -4.14 12.23 -7.64
C TRP A 295 -5.41 12.65 -6.90
N ARG A 296 -5.89 13.89 -7.03
CA ARG A 296 -7.14 14.38 -6.39
C ARG A 296 -8.31 13.42 -6.60
N GLN A 297 -8.48 12.91 -7.83
CA GLN A 297 -9.53 11.94 -8.13
C GLN A 297 -9.37 10.60 -7.41
N LYS A 298 -8.13 10.10 -7.27
CA LYS A 298 -7.83 8.89 -6.51
C LYS A 298 -8.10 9.05 -5.00
N PHE A 299 -8.12 10.29 -4.49
CA PHE A 299 -8.25 10.59 -3.06
C PHE A 299 -9.64 10.98 -2.59
N ARG A 300 -10.52 11.50 -3.45
CA ARG A 300 -11.83 12.04 -3.02
C ARG A 300 -11.71 13.03 -1.83
N ILE A 301 -10.58 13.72 -1.67
CA ILE A 301 -10.37 14.68 -0.60
C ILE A 301 -10.87 16.05 -1.07
N LEU A 302 -11.92 16.55 -0.42
CA LEU A 302 -12.54 17.86 -0.70
C LEU A 302 -11.82 19.03 -0.02
N PHE A 303 -11.01 18.76 1.01
CA PHE A 303 -10.39 19.77 1.88
C PHE A 303 -8.86 19.72 1.80
N VAL A 304 -8.29 20.19 0.69
CA VAL A 304 -6.92 20.71 0.70
C VAL A 304 -7.02 22.14 0.19
N LYS A 305 -6.86 23.12 1.09
CA LYS A 305 -6.66 24.51 0.71
C LYS A 305 -5.37 24.57 -0.10
N GLU A 306 -5.47 25.17 -1.28
CA GLU A 306 -4.37 25.40 -2.22
C GLU A 306 -3.11 25.89 -1.50
N GLY A 307 -1.96 25.29 -1.78
CA GLY A 307 -0.70 25.81 -1.25
C GLY A 307 0.53 24.94 -1.42
N ASP A 308 0.41 23.62 -1.61
CA ASP A 308 1.62 22.80 -1.72
C ASP A 308 1.47 21.64 -2.71
N ASN A 309 2.39 21.57 -3.67
CA ASN A 309 2.55 20.53 -4.69
C ASN A 309 3.03 19.20 -4.07
N ASN A 310 2.48 18.81 -2.92
CA ASN A 310 2.98 17.73 -2.10
C ASN A 310 2.44 16.38 -2.59
N THR A 311 2.92 15.96 -3.77
CA THR A 311 2.66 14.63 -4.34
C THR A 311 2.93 13.53 -3.31
N ARG A 312 3.97 13.68 -2.47
CA ARG A 312 4.33 12.71 -1.43
C ARG A 312 3.21 12.51 -0.41
N PHE A 313 2.58 13.57 0.08
CA PHE A 313 1.41 13.48 0.96
C PHE A 313 0.28 12.66 0.31
N PHE A 314 -0.03 12.96 -0.95
CA PHE A 314 -1.03 12.23 -1.71
C PHE A 314 -0.66 10.75 -1.89
N HIS A 315 0.57 10.44 -2.30
CA HIS A 315 1.09 9.07 -2.40
C HIS A 315 0.92 8.28 -1.09
N ARG A 316 1.24 8.91 0.05
CA ARG A 316 1.13 8.33 1.40
C ARG A 316 -0.30 7.98 1.76
N VAL A 317 -1.24 8.89 1.50
CA VAL A 317 -2.67 8.65 1.71
C VAL A 317 -3.18 7.51 0.80
N ALA A 318 -2.68 7.42 -0.44
CA ALA A 318 -3.06 6.34 -1.39
C ALA A 318 -2.61 4.99 -0.90
N ASN A 319 -1.37 4.91 -0.46
CA ASN A 319 -0.82 3.68 0.09
C ASN A 319 -1.59 3.28 1.35
N SER A 320 -1.98 4.24 2.20
CA SER A 320 -2.84 3.98 3.36
C SER A 320 -4.19 3.39 2.98
N TYR A 321 -4.96 4.04 2.09
CA TYR A 321 -6.25 3.50 1.63
C TYR A 321 -6.11 2.14 0.93
N ARG A 322 -5.05 1.96 0.13
CA ARG A 322 -4.78 0.66 -0.52
C ARG A 322 -4.54 -0.43 0.50
N ARG A 323 -3.77 -0.16 1.57
CA ARG A 323 -3.56 -1.12 2.66
C ARG A 323 -4.87 -1.46 3.36
N THR A 324 -5.68 -0.45 3.70
CA THR A 324 -6.95 -0.67 4.39
C THR A 324 -7.98 -1.43 3.55
N ASN A 325 -8.01 -1.16 2.24
CA ASN A 325 -8.96 -1.76 1.30
C ASN A 325 -8.42 -3.02 0.59
N HIS A 326 -7.23 -3.48 0.94
CA HIS A 326 -6.66 -4.67 0.31
C HIS A 326 -7.43 -5.91 0.81
N ILE A 327 -8.11 -6.59 -0.11
CA ILE A 327 -8.76 -7.87 0.16
C ILE A 327 -7.69 -8.95 0.06
N ARG A 328 -7.21 -9.40 1.21
CA ARG A 328 -6.19 -10.44 1.32
C ARG A 328 -6.79 -11.85 1.20
N GLY A 329 -8.00 -12.03 1.71
CA GLY A 329 -8.68 -13.30 1.74
C GLY A 329 -10.16 -13.11 2.02
N ILE A 330 -10.94 -14.15 1.72
CA ILE A 330 -12.37 -14.16 1.98
C ILE A 330 -12.71 -15.41 2.79
N GLU A 331 -13.64 -15.26 3.72
CA GLU A 331 -14.20 -16.38 4.47
C GLU A 331 -15.51 -16.80 3.80
N VAL A 332 -15.59 -18.08 3.43
CA VAL A 332 -16.80 -18.69 2.87
C VAL A 332 -17.06 -19.96 3.65
N ASP A 333 -18.23 -20.05 4.28
CA ASP A 333 -18.68 -21.18 5.10
C ASP A 333 -17.67 -21.60 6.20
N GLY A 334 -17.02 -20.62 6.83
CA GLY A 334 -16.04 -20.84 7.90
C GLY A 334 -14.64 -21.25 7.42
N VAL A 335 -14.40 -21.32 6.11
CA VAL A 335 -13.09 -21.58 5.52
C VAL A 335 -12.50 -20.27 4.98
N LEU A 336 -11.29 -19.94 5.44
CA LEU A 336 -10.55 -18.78 4.98
C LEU A 336 -9.73 -19.13 3.73
N TYR A 337 -10.00 -18.45 2.62
CA TYR A 337 -9.23 -18.55 1.38
C TYR A 337 -8.30 -17.34 1.29
N GLU A 338 -6.99 -17.58 1.27
CA GLU A 338 -5.95 -16.53 1.12
C GLU A 338 -5.29 -16.52 -0.28
N ASP A 339 -5.48 -17.58 -1.09
CA ASP A 339 -4.92 -17.65 -2.44
C ASP A 339 -5.70 -16.75 -3.43
N GLU A 340 -4.99 -16.01 -4.28
CA GLU A 340 -5.61 -15.04 -5.19
C GLU A 340 -6.55 -15.69 -6.21
N GLU A 341 -6.21 -16.88 -6.73
CA GLU A 341 -7.06 -17.59 -7.69
C GLU A 341 -8.31 -18.16 -7.01
N GLU A 342 -8.16 -18.70 -5.79
CA GLU A 342 -9.27 -19.21 -5.00
C GLU A 342 -10.22 -18.10 -4.57
N VAL A 343 -9.70 -16.98 -4.05
CA VAL A 343 -10.49 -15.80 -3.68
C VAL A 343 -11.27 -15.30 -4.89
N ARG A 344 -10.62 -15.18 -6.05
CA ARG A 344 -11.28 -14.75 -7.29
C ARG A 344 -12.40 -15.71 -7.69
N SER A 345 -12.12 -17.01 -7.67
CA SER A 345 -13.09 -18.05 -8.02
C SER A 345 -14.31 -18.00 -7.11
N LYS A 346 -14.11 -17.91 -5.79
CA LYS A 346 -15.17 -17.85 -4.80
C LYS A 346 -16.02 -16.58 -4.90
N VAL A 347 -15.40 -15.42 -5.17
CA VAL A 347 -16.15 -14.19 -5.45
C VAL A 347 -17.03 -14.35 -6.69
N VAL A 348 -16.51 -14.95 -7.77
CA VAL A 348 -17.29 -15.22 -8.98
C VAL A 348 -18.44 -16.19 -8.69
N GLN A 349 -18.18 -17.28 -7.98
CA GLN A 349 -19.20 -18.26 -7.58
C GLN A 349 -20.30 -17.63 -6.73
N PHE A 350 -19.95 -16.77 -5.78
CA PHE A 350 -20.91 -16.05 -4.95
C PHE A 350 -21.86 -15.21 -5.80
N TYR A 351 -21.34 -14.37 -6.71
CA TYR A 351 -22.19 -13.56 -7.57
C TYR A 351 -22.95 -14.39 -8.61
N GLN A 352 -22.38 -15.48 -9.13
CA GLN A 352 -23.10 -16.41 -9.98
C GLN A 352 -24.28 -17.06 -9.25
N GLY A 353 -24.12 -17.40 -7.97
CA GLY A 353 -25.21 -17.90 -7.13
C GLY A 353 -26.25 -16.81 -6.85
N LEU A 354 -25.82 -15.60 -6.52
CA LEU A 354 -26.70 -14.46 -6.23
C LEU A 354 -27.61 -14.10 -7.43
N TYR A 355 -27.08 -14.20 -8.64
CA TYR A 355 -27.81 -13.89 -9.88
C TYR A 355 -28.43 -15.14 -10.54
N LYS A 356 -28.40 -16.29 -9.88
CA LYS A 356 -29.24 -17.43 -10.27
C LYS A 356 -30.61 -17.27 -9.62
N GLU A 357 -31.65 -17.17 -10.43
CA GLU A 357 -33.02 -17.32 -9.94
C GLU A 357 -33.17 -18.72 -9.35
N LEU A 358 -33.49 -18.78 -8.05
CA LEU A 358 -33.83 -20.02 -7.35
C LEU A 358 -35.33 -20.33 -7.45
N ASP A 359 -36.15 -19.30 -7.68
CA ASP A 359 -37.60 -19.41 -7.76
C ASP A 359 -38.09 -18.99 -9.14
N SER A 360 -39.00 -19.79 -9.73
CA SER A 360 -39.68 -19.49 -10.99
C SER A 360 -40.80 -18.44 -10.86
N TRP A 361 -40.92 -17.78 -9.71
CA TRP A 361 -42.01 -16.84 -9.44
C TRP A 361 -41.54 -15.40 -9.70
N CYS A 362 -41.79 -14.94 -10.92
CA CYS A 362 -41.72 -13.53 -11.27
C CYS A 362 -43.10 -12.88 -11.01
N PRO A 363 -43.23 -11.86 -10.14
CA PRO A 363 -44.49 -11.16 -9.88
C PRO A 363 -44.83 -10.14 -10.97
N MET A 364 -44.56 -10.49 -12.23
CA MET A 364 -44.90 -9.71 -13.42
C MET A 364 -45.81 -10.58 -14.29
N ASP A 365 -47.05 -10.76 -13.85
CA ASP A 365 -48.09 -11.47 -14.60
C ASP A 365 -48.16 -10.91 -16.04
N GLY A 366 -47.82 -11.75 -17.02
CA GLY A 366 -48.06 -11.48 -18.45
C GLY A 366 -46.88 -10.96 -19.28
N LEU A 367 -45.66 -10.87 -18.74
CA LEU A 367 -44.46 -10.58 -19.56
C LEU A 367 -43.58 -11.83 -19.70
N GLU A 368 -43.60 -12.45 -20.88
CA GLU A 368 -42.65 -13.50 -21.24
C GLU A 368 -41.26 -12.89 -21.49
N PHE A 369 -40.26 -13.32 -20.74
CA PHE A 369 -38.86 -12.99 -21.00
C PHE A 369 -38.17 -14.21 -21.61
N ALA A 370 -37.38 -13.98 -22.67
CA ALA A 370 -36.52 -15.03 -23.21
C ALA A 370 -35.48 -15.43 -22.15
N SER A 371 -35.47 -16.70 -21.75
CA SER A 371 -34.42 -17.25 -20.89
C SER A 371 -33.08 -17.17 -21.61
N ILE A 372 -32.05 -16.74 -20.88
CA ILE A 372 -30.67 -16.82 -21.37
C ILE A 372 -30.18 -18.22 -20.97
N GLU A 373 -30.16 -19.15 -21.93
CA GLU A 373 -29.41 -20.42 -21.79
C GLU A 373 -27.90 -20.18 -21.72
#